data_AF-A0A8X6TB96-F1
#
_entry.id   AF-A0A8X6TB96-F1
#
_cell.length_a   1.000
_cell.length_b   1.000
_cell.length_c   1.000
_cell.angle_alpha   90.00
_cell.angle_beta   90.00
_cell.angle_gamma   90.00
#
_symmetry.space_group_name_H-M   'P 1'
#
loop_
_entity.id
_entity.type
_entity.pdbx_description
1 polymer ?
#
loop_
_entity_poly.entity_id
_entity_poly.type
_entity_poly.pdbx_seq_one_letter_code
_entity_poly.pdbx_strand_id
1 'polypeptide(L)' 'MMDGTTEGPPQDATRRLQPKKQTLDDAYAAPANFLEIDVLNPITHGVARKRYTDYEVRLR' A
#
# COMPACT_ATOMS: atom_id res chain seq x y z
N MET A 1 -25.85 29.04 -43.94
CA MET A 1 -25.16 27.77 -43.62
C MET A 1 -23.71 28.15 -43.39
N MET A 2 -23.03 27.92 -42.26
CA MET A 2 -23.24 27.09 -41.09
C MET A 2 -22.80 27.87 -39.83
N ASP A 3 -23.52 27.69 -38.72
CA ASP A 3 -23.11 28.12 -37.37
C ASP A 3 -22.12 27.10 -36.81
N GLY A 4 -21.02 27.59 -36.24
CA GLY A 4 -19.89 26.79 -35.78
C GLY A 4 -19.56 27.14 -34.34
N THR A 5 -20.42 26.74 -33.41
CA THR A 5 -20.19 26.81 -31.97
C THR A 5 -19.09 25.83 -31.59
N THR A 6 -17.88 26.35 -31.41
CA THR A 6 -16.77 25.62 -30.79
C THR A 6 -17.06 25.48 -29.29
N GLU A 7 -17.82 24.45 -28.90
CA GLU A 7 -17.92 24.04 -27.50
C GLU A 7 -16.56 23.47 -27.06
N GLY A 8 -15.75 24.31 -26.41
CA GLY A 8 -14.62 23.83 -25.63
C GLY A 8 -15.09 22.81 -24.58
N PRO A 9 -14.22 21.89 -24.13
CA PRO A 9 -14.62 20.89 -23.15
C PRO A 9 -15.31 21.58 -21.97
N PRO A 10 -16.44 21.05 -21.46
CA PRO A 10 -17.17 21.68 -20.38
C PRO A 10 -16.18 21.94 -19.25
N GLN A 11 -16.16 23.17 -18.73
CA GLN A 11 -15.20 23.60 -17.71
C GLN A 11 -15.26 22.70 -16.46
N ASP A 12 -16.37 21.98 -16.28
CA ASP A 12 -16.58 20.94 -15.27
C ASP A 12 -15.75 19.65 -15.49
N ALA A 13 -15.26 19.36 -16.70
CA ALA A 13 -14.48 18.15 -16.98
C ALA A 13 -13.10 18.15 -16.29
N THR A 14 -12.54 19.32 -16.03
CA THR A 14 -11.26 19.49 -15.31
C THR A 14 -11.46 20.00 -13.88
N ARG A 15 -12.70 20.10 -13.41
CA ARG A 15 -12.99 20.60 -12.07
C ARG A 15 -12.54 19.57 -11.03
N ARG A 16 -11.75 20.03 -10.05
CA ARG A 16 -11.33 19.18 -8.93
C ARG A 16 -12.56 18.68 -8.18
N LEU A 17 -12.70 17.35 -8.09
CA LEU A 17 -13.73 16.72 -7.29
C LEU A 17 -13.58 17.14 -5.82
N GLN A 18 -14.70 17.36 -5.13
CA GLN A 18 -14.65 17.66 -3.70
C GLN A 18 -14.11 16.44 -2.96
N PRO A 19 -13.00 16.56 -2.22
CA PRO A 19 -12.46 15.44 -1.46
C PRO A 19 -13.42 15.10 -0.33
N LYS A 20 -13.62 13.79 -0.08
CA LYS A 20 -14.31 13.32 1.12
C LYS A 20 -13.53 13.81 2.34
N LYS A 21 -14.20 14.48 3.27
CA LYS A 21 -13.59 14.91 4.53
C LYS A 21 -13.10 13.67 5.25
N GLN A 22 -11.79 13.62 5.54
CA GLN A 22 -11.24 12.61 6.44
C GLN A 22 -11.80 12.88 7.84
N THR A 23 -12.09 11.81 8.58
CA THR A 23 -12.47 11.92 10.00
C THR A 23 -11.24 12.41 10.78
N LEU A 24 -11.45 13.12 11.90
CA LEU A 24 -10.34 13.52 12.76
C LEU A 24 -9.59 12.27 13.29
N ASP A 25 -10.32 11.19 13.56
CA ASP A 25 -9.73 9.91 13.94
C ASP A 25 -8.79 9.34 12.86
N ASP A 26 -9.17 9.34 11.57
CA ASP A 26 -8.30 8.84 10.50
C ASP A 26 -7.08 9.74 10.26
N ALA A 27 -7.19 11.04 10.52
CA ALA A 27 -6.11 12.00 10.33
C ALA A 27 -5.01 11.90 11.40
N TYR A 28 -5.36 11.40 12.60
CA TYR A 28 -4.46 11.24 13.73
C TYR A 28 -4.22 9.79 14.13
N ALA A 29 -4.90 8.83 13.50
CA ALA A 29 -4.62 7.41 13.68
C ALA A 29 -3.17 7.10 13.29
N ALA A 30 -2.55 6.20 14.06
CA ALA A 30 -1.27 5.64 13.65
C ALA A 30 -1.43 4.97 12.27
N PRO A 31 -0.47 5.13 11.35
CA PRO A 31 -0.53 4.46 10.05
C PRO A 31 -0.75 2.96 10.25
N ALA A 32 -1.85 2.42 9.72
CA ALA A 32 -2.27 1.03 9.95
C ALA A 32 -1.40 -0.03 9.24
N ASN A 33 -0.23 0.37 8.72
CA ASN A 33 0.71 -0.51 8.04
C ASN A 33 1.81 -0.93 9.01
N PHE A 34 1.45 -1.64 10.09
CA PHE A 34 2.44 -2.29 10.94
C PHE A 34 2.61 -3.73 10.46
N LEU A 35 3.85 -4.15 10.30
CA LEU A 35 4.22 -5.53 10.02
C LEU A 35 5.53 -5.78 10.75
N GLU A 36 5.50 -6.63 11.77
CA GLU A 36 6.71 -7.05 12.47
C GLU A 36 7.10 -8.45 11.99
N ILE A 37 8.39 -8.63 11.69
CA ILE A 37 8.94 -9.91 11.25
C ILE A 37 10.08 -10.28 12.19
N ASP A 38 9.85 -11.31 12.99
CA ASP A 38 10.87 -11.90 13.85
C ASP A 38 11.45 -13.16 13.16
N VAL A 39 12.78 -13.25 13.08
CA VAL A 39 13.49 -14.46 12.61
C VAL A 39 14.15 -15.12 13.82
N LEU A 40 13.69 -16.31 14.19
CA LEU A 40 14.04 -17.01 15.43
C LEU A 40 14.42 -18.46 15.16
N ASN A 41 14.86 -19.16 16.21
CA ASN A 41 15.06 -20.60 16.26
C ASN A 41 15.89 -21.16 15.08
N PRO A 42 17.20 -20.87 15.01
CA PRO A 42 18.07 -21.48 14.02
C PRO A 42 18.19 -22.99 14.27
N ILE A 43 17.84 -23.81 13.28
CA ILE A 43 18.01 -25.26 13.33
C ILE A 43 18.88 -25.72 12.17
N THR A 44 19.92 -26.48 12.49
CA THR A 44 20.84 -27.02 11.49
C THR A 44 20.42 -28.43 11.08
N HIS A 45 20.11 -28.60 9.80
CA HIS A 45 19.73 -29.87 9.20
C HIS A 45 20.85 -30.44 8.35
N GLY A 46 20.79 -31.74 8.10
CA GLY A 46 21.69 -32.44 7.19
C GLY A 46 23.06 -32.76 7.78
N VAL A 47 23.83 -33.57 7.04
CA VAL A 47 25.15 -34.06 7.45
C VAL A 47 26.18 -33.74 6.35
N ALA A 48 27.40 -33.38 6.77
CA ALA A 48 28.52 -33.03 5.90
C ALA A 48 28.15 -31.97 4.83
N ARG A 49 28.26 -32.32 3.54
CA ARG A 49 28.10 -31.38 2.41
C ARG A 49 26.67 -30.92 2.14
N LYS A 50 25.67 -31.54 2.77
CA LYS A 50 24.25 -31.16 2.61
C LYS A 50 23.69 -30.39 3.82
N ARG A 51 24.57 -29.85 4.66
CA ARG A 51 24.16 -29.13 5.87
C ARG A 51 23.60 -27.74 5.53
N TYR A 52 22.46 -27.39 6.07
CA TYR A 52 21.87 -26.05 5.97
C TYR A 52 21.20 -25.66 7.29
N THR A 53 21.04 -24.35 7.52
CA THR A 53 20.36 -23.82 8.70
C THR A 53 19.07 -23.15 8.26
N ASP A 54 17.94 -23.59 8.79
CA ASP A 54 16.67 -22.90 8.66
C ASP A 54 16.32 -22.14 9.94
N TYR A 55 15.32 -21.27 9.82
CA TYR A 55 14.89 -20.36 10.86
C TYR A 55 13.37 -20.32 10.86
N GLU A 56 12.79 -20.14 12.04
CA GLU A 56 11.38 -19.81 12.20
C GLU A 56 11.16 -18.34 11.83
N VAL A 57 10.14 -18.08 11.01
CA VAL A 57 9.73 -16.72 10.64
C VAL A 57 8.36 -16.46 11.24
N ARG A 58 8.29 -15.52 12.18
CA ARG A 58 7.05 -15.13 12.86
C ARG A 58 6.66 -13.73 12.41
N LEU A 59 5.47 -13.62 11.82
CA LEU A 59 4.87 -12.35 11.42
C LEU A 59 3.84 -11.91 12.46
N ARG A 60 3.80 -10.63 12.79
CA ARG A 60 2.79 -10.01 13.65
C ARG A 60 2.19 -8.79 12.99
#